data_AF-A0A2L2YXA2-F1
#
_entry.id   AF-A0A2L2YXA2-F1
#
_cell.length_a   1.000
_cell.length_b   1.000
_cell.length_c   1.000
_cell.angle_alpha   90.00
_cell.angle_beta   90.00
_cell.angle_gamma   90.00
#
_symmetry.space_group_name_H-M   'P 1'
#
loop_
_entity.id
_entity.type
_entity.pdbx_description
1 polymer ?
#
loop_
_entity_poly.entity_id
_entity_poly.type
_entity_poly.pdbx_seq_one_letter_code
_entity_poly.pdbx_strand_id
1 'polypeptide(L)'
;KSGVPASQGNDKSIYRIPPYMYMHVLDQTANVTRVEAGPKTYVRQENERVVLEPRKMIIIPPCHYCIICNPVVRNAENALIYDISGQTKLRHADLEVRLEHEPFPLYPGEVLFRDVEPLTVVHANCALLL
;
A
#
# COMPACT_ATOMS: atom_id res chain seq x y z
N LYS A 1 12.70 23.41 22.62
CA LYS A 1 11.60 23.73 21.68
C LYS A 1 12.08 23.43 20.26
N SER A 2 12.00 22.19 19.83
CA SER A 2 12.39 21.74 18.49
C SER A 2 11.13 21.68 17.63
N GLY A 3 10.97 22.69 16.76
CA GLY A 3 9.87 22.76 15.81
C GLY A 3 10.02 21.69 14.74
N VAL A 4 9.00 20.86 14.60
CA VAL A 4 8.81 19.97 13.45
C VAL A 4 8.57 20.87 12.24
N PRO A 5 9.29 20.70 11.11
CA PRO A 5 9.02 21.50 9.92
C PRO A 5 7.64 21.09 9.40
N ALA A 6 6.71 22.05 9.38
CA ALA A 6 5.44 21.88 8.69
C ALA A 6 5.76 21.63 7.20
N SER A 7 5.49 20.43 6.72
CA SER A 7 5.56 20.11 5.30
C SER A 7 4.66 21.09 4.54
N GLN A 8 5.25 21.91 3.67
CA GLN A 8 4.51 22.82 2.80
C GLN A 8 3.50 22.01 1.99
N GLY A 9 2.23 22.06 2.40
CA GLY A 9 1.13 21.51 1.64
C GLY A 9 0.95 22.38 0.41
N ASN A 10 1.50 21.94 -0.72
CA ASN A 10 1.16 22.50 -2.00
C ASN A 10 -0.32 22.19 -2.21
N ASP A 11 -1.20 23.19 -2.11
CA ASP A 11 -2.67 23.01 -2.10
C ASP A 11 -3.17 22.71 -3.52
N LYS A 12 -2.75 21.55 -4.02
CA LYS A 12 -3.11 21.03 -5.33
C LYS A 12 -4.48 20.40 -5.19
N SER A 13 -5.44 20.86 -5.97
CA SER A 13 -6.82 20.34 -5.98
C SER A 13 -7.03 19.18 -6.95
N ILE A 14 -6.14 19.03 -7.94
CA ILE A 14 -6.27 18.04 -9.01
C ILE A 14 -5.00 17.19 -9.09
N TYR A 15 -5.15 15.87 -8.96
CA TYR A 15 -4.07 14.89 -9.03
C TYR A 15 -4.29 13.96 -10.22
N ARG A 16 -3.33 13.92 -11.13
CA ARG A 16 -3.30 12.89 -12.19
C ARG A 16 -2.59 11.68 -11.60
N ILE A 17 -3.31 10.57 -11.46
CA ILE A 17 -2.77 9.28 -11.03
C ILE A 17 -2.56 8.43 -12.29
N PRO A 18 -1.31 8.21 -12.74
CA PRO A 18 -1.02 7.39 -13.91
C PRO A 18 -1.38 5.90 -13.70
N PRO A 19 -1.35 5.08 -14.78
CA PRO A 19 -1.42 3.63 -14.64
C PRO A 19 -0.36 3.09 -13.67
N TYR A 20 -0.72 2.05 -12.92
CA TYR A 20 0.15 1.38 -11.93
C TYR A 20 0.71 2.32 -10.85
N MET A 21 0.02 3.42 -10.58
CA MET A 21 0.31 4.31 -9.47
C MET A 21 -0.91 4.42 -8.55
N TYR A 22 -0.66 4.74 -7.30
CA TYR A 22 -1.68 4.94 -6.29
C TYR A 22 -1.31 6.09 -5.37
N MET A 23 -2.31 6.67 -4.73
CA MET A 23 -2.14 7.71 -3.71
C MET A 23 -2.99 7.38 -2.48
N HIS A 24 -2.74 8.03 -1.36
CA HIS A 24 -3.58 7.92 -0.16
C HIS A 24 -4.27 9.25 0.10
N VAL A 25 -5.59 9.18 0.31
CA VAL A 25 -6.43 10.32 0.63
C VAL A 25 -7.08 10.09 1.98
N LEU A 26 -6.93 11.05 2.88
CA LEU A 26 -7.62 11.13 4.16
C LEU A 26 -8.89 11.95 4.00
N ASP A 27 -10.04 11.36 4.28
CA ASP A 27 -11.26 12.11 4.57
C ASP A 27 -11.18 12.63 6.01
N GLN A 28 -11.19 13.95 6.19
CA GLN A 28 -11.07 14.60 7.49
C GLN A 28 -12.36 14.53 8.31
N THR A 29 -13.51 14.36 7.66
CA THR A 29 -14.81 14.22 8.34
C THR A 29 -14.94 12.84 8.95
N ALA A 30 -14.65 11.79 8.18
CA ALA A 30 -14.69 10.41 8.65
C ALA A 30 -13.42 9.99 9.40
N ASN A 31 -12.33 10.76 9.25
CA ASN A 31 -10.97 10.40 9.68
C ASN A 31 -10.49 9.05 9.10
N VAL A 32 -10.87 8.77 7.85
CA VAL A 32 -10.56 7.51 7.16
C VAL A 32 -9.58 7.79 6.03
N THR A 33 -8.47 7.06 6.02
CA THR A 33 -7.53 7.08 4.89
C THR A 33 -7.83 5.91 3.97
N ARG A 34 -7.86 6.17 2.66
CA ARG A 34 -8.11 5.16 1.61
C ARG A 34 -7.10 5.28 0.47
N VAL A 35 -7.03 4.23 -0.34
CA VAL A 35 -6.21 4.18 -1.56
C VAL A 35 -7.01 4.66 -2.76
N GLU A 36 -6.43 5.55 -3.54
CA GLU A 36 -6.92 5.92 -4.86
C GLU A 36 -5.92 5.40 -5.92
N ALA A 37 -6.32 4.39 -6.69
CA ALA A 37 -5.50 3.80 -7.76
C ALA A 37 -5.78 4.47 -9.13
N GLY A 38 -4.75 4.60 -9.97
CA GLY A 38 -4.87 5.08 -11.35
C GLY A 38 -5.17 3.95 -12.36
N PRO A 39 -5.41 4.27 -13.64
CA PRO A 39 -5.34 5.59 -14.25
C PRO A 39 -6.60 6.43 -13.99
N LYS A 40 -6.46 7.57 -13.32
CA LYS A 40 -7.56 8.54 -13.16
C LYS A 40 -7.07 9.93 -12.81
N THR A 41 -7.88 10.93 -13.13
CA THR A 41 -7.71 12.28 -12.60
C THR A 41 -8.57 12.41 -11.36
N TYR A 42 -7.93 12.49 -10.20
CA TYR A 42 -8.57 12.64 -8.91
C TYR A 42 -8.71 14.12 -8.56
N VAL A 43 -9.93 14.55 -8.22
CA VAL A 43 -10.21 15.90 -7.75
C VAL A 43 -10.46 15.83 -6.25
N ARG A 44 -9.55 16.41 -5.47
CA ARG A 44 -9.60 16.44 -4.00
C ARG A 44 -10.76 17.32 -3.56
N GLN A 45 -11.62 16.81 -2.69
CA GLN A 45 -12.69 17.58 -2.05
C GLN A 45 -12.16 18.46 -0.91
N GLU A 46 -12.96 19.43 -0.45
CA GLU A 46 -12.56 20.35 0.62
C GLU A 46 -12.25 19.62 1.93
N ASN A 47 -13.04 18.60 2.29
CA ASN A 47 -12.85 17.79 3.49
C ASN A 47 -11.78 16.71 3.34
N GLU A 48 -11.00 16.72 2.27
CA GLU A 48 -10.01 15.68 2.00
C GLU A 48 -8.60 16.22 2.03
N ARG A 49 -7.66 15.38 2.44
CA ARG A 49 -6.23 15.69 2.42
C ARG A 49 -5.46 14.56 1.78
N VAL A 50 -4.61 14.89 0.82
CA VAL A 50 -3.66 13.91 0.27
C VAL A 50 -2.56 13.69 1.31
N VAL A 51 -2.43 12.44 1.78
CA VAL A 51 -1.41 12.06 2.77
C VAL A 51 -0.24 11.32 2.14
N LEU A 52 -0.44 10.74 0.95
CA LEU A 52 0.61 10.16 0.12
C LEU A 52 0.38 10.61 -1.33
N GLU A 53 1.35 11.31 -1.90
CA GLU A 53 1.36 11.65 -3.32
C GLU A 53 1.38 10.40 -4.22
N PRO A 54 0.95 10.48 -5.49
CA PRO A 54 1.00 9.36 -6.41
C PRO A 54 2.36 8.65 -6.42
N ARG A 55 2.37 7.38 -6.02
CA ARG A 55 3.53 6.49 -5.95
C ARG A 55 3.30 5.25 -6.80
N LYS A 56 4.38 4.67 -7.32
CA LYS A 56 4.33 3.40 -8.07
C LYS A 56 3.83 2.27 -7.19
N MET A 57 2.96 1.43 -7.75
CA MET A 57 2.58 0.13 -7.20
C MET A 57 3.81 -0.78 -7.11
N ILE A 58 3.73 -1.76 -6.22
CA ILE A 58 4.74 -2.81 -6.13
C ILE A 58 4.49 -3.78 -7.27
N ILE A 59 5.55 -4.11 -8.00
CA ILE A 59 5.55 -5.08 -9.09
C ILE A 59 6.50 -6.18 -8.67
N ILE A 60 6.01 -7.41 -8.57
CA ILE A 60 6.82 -8.58 -8.22
C ILE A 60 7.04 -9.38 -9.51
N PRO A 61 8.26 -9.42 -10.07
CA PRO A 61 8.56 -10.23 -11.25
C PRO A 61 8.42 -11.74 -10.98
N PRO A 62 8.45 -12.57 -12.05
CA PRO A 62 8.47 -14.01 -11.90
C PRO A 62 9.62 -14.50 -11.01
N CYS A 63 9.34 -15.51 -10.20
CA CYS A 63 10.29 -16.10 -9.25
C CYS A 63 10.84 -15.13 -8.19
N HIS A 64 10.14 -14.03 -7.90
CA HIS A 64 10.47 -13.10 -6.82
C HIS A 64 9.37 -13.08 -5.75
N TYR A 65 9.68 -12.49 -4.59
CA TYR A 65 8.75 -12.24 -3.51
C TYR A 65 9.07 -10.93 -2.81
N CYS A 66 8.12 -10.39 -2.05
CA CYS A 66 8.38 -9.33 -1.07
C CYS A 66 7.70 -9.68 0.26
N ILE A 67 8.05 -8.95 1.32
CA ILE A 67 7.40 -9.11 2.63
C ILE A 67 6.68 -7.81 3.00
N ILE A 68 5.39 -7.92 3.30
CA ILE A 68 4.55 -6.82 3.76
C ILE A 68 4.31 -6.96 5.26
N CYS A 69 4.48 -5.87 6.00
CA CYS A 69 4.09 -5.76 7.41
C CYS A 69 2.72 -5.09 7.54
N ASN A 70 1.96 -5.52 8.54
CA ASN A 70 0.56 -5.14 8.78
C ASN A 70 -0.36 -5.39 7.59
N PRO A 71 -0.34 -6.59 6.98
CA PRO A 71 -1.07 -6.87 5.76
C PRO A 71 -2.58 -6.66 5.94
N VAL A 72 -3.24 -6.19 4.88
CA VAL A 72 -4.71 -6.08 4.86
C VAL A 72 -5.39 -7.43 5.08
N VAL A 73 -6.52 -7.39 5.77
CA VAL A 73 -7.41 -8.54 5.93
C VAL A 73 -8.27 -8.67 4.69
N ARG A 74 -8.30 -9.88 4.13
CA ARG A 74 -9.15 -10.25 2.99
C ARG A 74 -10.10 -11.38 3.39
N ASN A 75 -11.28 -11.41 2.76
CA ASN A 75 -12.25 -12.48 2.95
C ASN A 75 -11.93 -13.71 2.08
N ALA A 76 -12.80 -14.72 2.08
CA ALA A 76 -12.61 -15.95 1.32
C ALA A 76 -12.56 -15.71 -0.21
N GLU A 77 -13.24 -14.67 -0.69
CA GLU A 77 -13.25 -14.24 -2.09
C GLU A 77 -12.11 -13.26 -2.42
N ASN A 78 -11.12 -13.10 -1.52
CA ASN A 78 -9.97 -12.20 -1.67
C ASN A 78 -10.31 -10.69 -1.71
N ALA A 79 -11.54 -10.33 -1.34
CA ALA A 79 -11.99 -8.95 -1.21
C ALA A 79 -11.53 -8.34 0.13
N LEU A 80 -11.28 -7.02 0.13
CA LEU A 80 -10.86 -6.29 1.32
C LEU A 80 -11.96 -6.27 2.38
N ILE A 81 -11.58 -6.48 3.62
CA ILE A 81 -12.46 -6.27 4.78
C ILE A 81 -12.20 -4.89 5.35
N TYR A 82 -13.28 -4.15 5.59
CA TYR A 82 -13.25 -2.83 6.22
C TYR A 82 -13.77 -2.91 7.65
N ASP A 83 -13.35 -1.98 8.50
CA ASP A 83 -13.90 -1.81 9.84
C ASP A 83 -15.23 -1.01 9.83
N ILE A 84 -15.77 -0.75 11.02
CA ILE A 84 -17.03 0.01 11.18
C ILE A 84 -16.94 1.45 10.67
N SER A 85 -15.73 2.00 10.60
CA SER A 85 -15.47 3.36 10.12
C SER A 85 -15.23 3.41 8.62
N GLY A 86 -15.07 2.26 7.95
CA GLY A 86 -14.74 2.17 6.54
C GLY A 86 -13.24 2.19 6.25
N GLN A 87 -12.39 2.07 7.28
CA GLN A 87 -10.94 1.90 7.11
C GLN A 87 -10.61 0.44 6.77
N THR A 88 -9.60 0.24 5.92
CA THR A 88 -9.11 -1.12 5.60
C THR A 88 -8.57 -1.80 6.84
N LYS A 89 -9.13 -2.96 7.20
CA LYS A 89 -8.71 -3.71 8.37
C LYS A 89 -7.34 -4.34 8.11
N LEU A 90 -6.42 -4.24 9.07
CA LEU A 90 -5.08 -4.80 9.00
C LEU A 90 -4.89 -5.93 10.01
N ARG A 91 -4.00 -6.87 9.70
CA ARG A 91 -3.43 -7.80 10.70
C ARG A 91 -2.20 -7.14 11.32
N HIS A 92 -2.41 -6.39 12.41
CA HIS A 92 -1.34 -5.65 13.06
C HIS A 92 -0.24 -6.57 13.60
N ALA A 93 1.01 -6.15 13.43
CA ALA A 93 2.22 -6.88 13.84
C ALA A 93 2.47 -8.22 13.13
N ASP A 94 1.67 -8.54 12.10
CA ASP A 94 1.91 -9.71 11.24
C ASP A 94 2.74 -9.35 10.00
N LEU A 95 3.34 -10.39 9.41
CA LEU A 95 4.04 -10.35 8.14
C LEU A 95 3.31 -11.23 7.11
N GLU A 96 3.30 -10.80 5.86
CA GLU A 96 2.78 -11.55 4.72
C GLU A 96 3.81 -11.60 3.59
N VAL A 97 4.11 -12.80 3.13
CA VAL A 97 4.91 -13.03 1.92
C VAL A 97 3.98 -12.91 0.72
N ARG A 98 4.30 -12.00 -0.21
CA ARG A 98 3.61 -11.90 -1.50
C ARG A 98 4.55 -12.39 -2.60
N LEU A 99 4.02 -13.25 -3.45
CA LEU A 99 4.69 -13.79 -4.64
C LEU A 99 4.32 -12.97 -5.88
N GLU A 100 4.74 -13.40 -7.07
CA GLU A 100 4.32 -12.83 -8.34
C GLU A 100 2.78 -12.71 -8.45
N HIS A 101 2.30 -11.50 -8.75
CA HIS A 101 0.90 -11.21 -9.06
C HIS A 101 0.78 -9.83 -9.73
N GLU A 102 -0.46 -9.44 -10.06
CA GLU A 102 -0.78 -8.12 -10.61
C GLU A 102 -0.24 -6.97 -9.73
N PRO A 103 0.26 -5.88 -10.33
CA PRO A 103 0.77 -4.73 -9.57
C PRO A 103 -0.23 -4.23 -8.54
N PHE A 104 0.25 -4.03 -7.30
CA PHE A 104 -0.63 -3.73 -6.17
C PHE A 104 -0.17 -2.49 -5.39
N PRO A 105 -1.12 -1.70 -4.84
CA PRO A 105 -0.80 -0.64 -3.92
C PRO A 105 -0.50 -1.19 -2.52
N LEU A 106 0.18 -0.39 -1.70
CA LEU A 106 0.13 -0.58 -0.25
C LEU A 106 -1.10 0.15 0.29
N TYR A 107 -1.87 -0.52 1.12
CA TYR A 107 -2.98 0.12 1.83
C TYR A 107 -2.48 0.94 3.01
N PRO A 108 -3.25 1.92 3.51
CA PRO A 108 -2.84 2.74 4.64
C PRO A 108 -2.49 1.87 5.85
N GLY A 109 -1.25 2.00 6.34
CA GLY A 109 -0.71 1.22 7.45
C GLY A 109 0.06 -0.04 7.05
N GLU A 110 -0.08 -0.53 5.82
CA GLU A 110 0.84 -1.53 5.27
C GLU A 110 2.23 -0.92 5.04
N VAL A 111 3.26 -1.72 5.29
CA VAL A 111 4.66 -1.31 5.06
C VAL A 111 5.36 -2.40 4.27
N LEU A 112 6.08 -2.02 3.20
CA LEU A 112 7.01 -2.92 2.52
C LEU A 112 8.20 -3.18 3.44
N PHE A 113 8.20 -4.33 4.11
CA PHE A 113 9.20 -4.70 5.11
C PHE A 113 10.48 -5.24 4.47
N ARG A 114 10.34 -6.09 3.45
CA ARG A 114 11.43 -6.44 2.54
C ARG A 114 11.03 -6.08 1.12
N ASP A 115 11.97 -5.47 0.40
CA ASP A 115 11.79 -5.16 -1.01
C ASP A 115 11.71 -6.45 -1.85
N VAL A 116 11.48 -6.30 -3.14
CA VAL A 116 11.34 -7.42 -4.06
C VAL A 116 12.68 -8.15 -4.23
N GLU A 117 12.72 -9.42 -3.82
CA GLU A 117 13.90 -10.29 -3.83
C GLU A 117 13.61 -11.62 -4.56
N PRO A 118 14.61 -12.25 -5.18
CA PRO A 118 14.42 -13.56 -5.82
C PRO A 118 14.12 -14.66 -4.78
N LEU A 119 13.28 -15.61 -5.16
CA LEU A 119 13.05 -16.82 -4.38
C LEU A 119 14.33 -17.65 -4.29
N THR A 120 14.54 -18.28 -3.13
CA THR A 120 15.68 -19.17 -2.94
C THR A 120 15.48 -20.46 -3.74
N VAL A 121 16.39 -20.72 -4.68
CA VAL A 121 16.41 -21.96 -5.47
C VAL A 121 17.26 -23.00 -4.74
N VAL A 122 16.68 -24.17 -4.46
CA VAL A 122 17.39 -25.30 -3.87
C VAL A 122 17.85 -26.23 -4.99
N HIS A 123 19.16 -26.38 -5.14
CA HIS A 123 19.75 -27.24 -6.16
C HIS A 123 19.62 -28.73 -5.81
N ALA A 124 19.79 -29.58 -6.82
CA ALA A 124 19.80 -31.03 -6.64
C ALA A 124 20.88 -31.44 -5.62
N ASN A 125 20.54 -32.39 -4.74
CA ASN A 125 21.38 -32.84 -3.63
C ASN A 125 21.70 -31.77 -2.57
N CYS A 126 20.92 -30.68 -2.51
CA CYS A 126 20.98 -29.68 -1.43
C CYS A 126 19.67 -29.65 -0.64
N ALA A 127 19.71 -29.09 0.56
CA ALA A 127 18.54 -28.83 1.39
C ALA A 127 18.69 -27.47 2.10
N LEU A 128 17.58 -26.84 2.47
CA LEU A 128 17.57 -25.66 3.33
C LEU A 128 17.52 -26.12 4.79
N LEU A 129 18.45 -25.64 5.60
CA LEU A 129 18.35 -25.71 7.05
C LEU A 129 17.59 -24.46 7.51
N LEU A 130 16.41 -24.67 8.12
CA LEU A 130 15.50 -23.62 8.56
C LEU A 130 15.65 -23.33 10.05
#